data_AF-A0A8A3NWB1-F1
#
_entry.id   AF-A0A8A3NWB1-F1
#
_cell.length_a   1.000
_cell.length_b   1.000
_cell.length_c   1.000
_cell.angle_alpha   90.00
_cell.angle_beta   90.00
_cell.angle_gamma   90.00
#
_symmetry.space_group_name_H-M   'P 1'
#
loop_
_entity.id
_entity.type
_entity.pdbx_description
1 polymer ?
#
loop_
_entity_poly.entity_id
_entity_poly.type
_entity_poly.pdbx_seq_one_letter_code
_entity_poly.pdbx_strand_id
1 'polypeptide(L)'
;MLIKNYRPDLCDGSYPTYCHETPRYHNITSVLTAASQTDLLADMNKYWLPNRGSAESFWEHEMNKHGTCVNTLAPSCYGDGYEAGDEVVDFFTRAVGLFKELDTYKALEKAGIVPSYRATYTESQIQAALTAVTGKEVVLGCRYGRLNQVWYSFNVKGSLQLGEFVATTPAGKSGRGTCPRKGIKYLPKKGY
;
A
#
# COMPACT_ATOMS: atom_id res chain seq x y z
N MET A 1 -10.27 4.50 3.66
CA MET A 1 -9.72 3.85 2.46
C MET A 1 -9.43 2.38 2.76
N LEU A 2 -8.87 1.60 1.84
CA LEU A 2 -8.36 0.23 2.05
C LEU A 2 -6.96 0.12 1.44
N ILE A 3 -6.13 -0.79 1.94
CA ILE A 3 -4.84 -1.14 1.34
C ILE A 3 -5.13 -1.92 0.06
N LYS A 4 -4.53 -1.49 -1.04
CA LYS A 4 -4.63 -2.18 -2.34
C LYS A 4 -3.36 -3.00 -2.59
N ASN A 5 -2.20 -2.40 -2.39
CA ASN A 5 -0.92 -3.08 -2.58
C ASN A 5 0.17 -2.41 -1.75
N TYR A 6 1.29 -3.10 -1.63
CA TYR A 6 2.52 -2.60 -1.04
C TYR A 6 3.69 -3.17 -1.86
N ARG A 7 4.48 -2.30 -2.50
CA ARG A 7 5.44 -2.74 -3.52
C ARG A 7 6.76 -1.97 -3.51
N PRO A 8 7.89 -2.64 -3.78
CA PRO A 8 9.15 -1.99 -4.11
C PRO A 8 9.18 -1.59 -5.60
N ASP A 9 9.47 -0.32 -5.87
CA ASP A 9 9.78 0.20 -7.21
C ASP A 9 11.29 0.52 -7.27
N LEU A 10 11.91 0.35 -8.44
CA LEU A 10 13.26 0.85 -8.70
C LEU A 10 13.27 2.38 -8.76
N CYS A 11 14.45 3.00 -8.61
CA CYS A 11 14.59 4.46 -8.62
C CYS A 11 14.17 5.13 -9.94
N ASP A 12 14.06 4.36 -11.03
CA ASP A 12 13.56 4.84 -12.33
C ASP A 12 12.03 4.70 -12.47
N GLY A 13 11.35 4.16 -11.46
CA GLY A 13 9.92 3.90 -11.39
C GLY A 13 9.44 2.61 -12.07
N SER A 14 10.35 1.82 -12.65
CA SER A 14 10.04 0.44 -13.02
C SER A 14 9.88 -0.43 -11.76
N TYR A 15 9.18 -1.56 -11.85
CA TYR A 15 8.92 -2.39 -10.68
C TYR A 15 9.07 -3.87 -11.04
N PRO A 16 10.01 -4.60 -10.41
CA PRO A 16 10.12 -6.03 -10.62
C PRO A 16 8.94 -6.75 -9.93
N THR A 17 8.67 -7.98 -10.36
CA THR A 17 7.59 -8.80 -9.79
C THR A 17 8.02 -10.25 -9.71
N TYR A 18 7.56 -10.95 -8.69
CA TYR A 18 7.80 -12.39 -8.50
C TYR A 18 9.29 -12.74 -8.43
N CYS A 19 10.07 -11.93 -7.71
CA CYS A 19 11.49 -12.13 -7.51
C CYS A 19 11.78 -13.31 -6.57
N HIS A 20 13.04 -13.42 -6.14
CA HIS A 20 13.56 -14.58 -5.41
C HIS A 20 14.33 -14.22 -4.14
N GLU A 21 14.12 -13.02 -3.58
CA GLU A 21 14.77 -12.61 -2.34
C GLU A 21 14.23 -13.39 -1.13
N THR A 22 12.96 -13.80 -1.19
CA THR A 22 12.29 -14.60 -0.15
C THR A 22 11.60 -15.82 -0.75
N PRO A 23 11.30 -16.87 0.06
CA PRO A 23 10.39 -17.93 -0.33
C PRO A 23 9.02 -17.42 -0.76
N ARG A 24 8.30 -18.25 -1.52
CA ARG A 24 6.90 -18.03 -1.85
C ARG A 24 6.01 -18.78 -0.87
N TYR A 25 4.87 -18.16 -0.54
CA TYR A 25 3.94 -18.65 0.47
C TYR A 25 2.55 -18.86 -0.12
N HIS A 26 1.85 -19.88 0.38
CA HIS A 26 0.49 -20.26 -0.04
C HIS A 26 -0.47 -20.43 1.16
N ASN A 27 -0.09 -19.83 2.29
CA ASN A 27 -0.70 -20.03 3.60
C ASN A 27 -0.37 -18.86 4.55
N ILE A 28 -0.47 -17.62 4.05
CA ILE A 28 -0.17 -16.38 4.78
C ILE A 28 -0.92 -16.34 6.11
N THR A 29 -2.22 -16.65 6.14
CA THR A 29 -2.99 -16.67 7.39
C THR A 29 -2.39 -17.63 8.41
N SER A 30 -1.96 -18.82 7.99
CA SER A 30 -1.35 -19.81 8.88
C SER A 30 0.02 -19.37 9.39
N VAL A 31 0.85 -18.75 8.54
CA VAL A 31 2.16 -18.18 8.94
C VAL A 31 1.97 -17.12 10.02
N LEU A 32 1.07 -16.15 9.78
CA LEU A 32 0.81 -15.08 10.74
C LEU A 32 0.19 -15.61 12.04
N THR A 33 -0.67 -16.62 11.96
CA THR A 33 -1.26 -17.27 13.15
C THR A 33 -0.19 -18.00 13.98
N ALA A 34 0.71 -18.74 13.33
CA ALA A 34 1.80 -19.43 14.00
C ALA A 34 2.75 -18.46 14.71
N ALA A 35 3.00 -17.29 14.11
CA ALA A 35 3.75 -16.18 14.70
C ALA A 35 2.95 -15.35 15.72
N SER A 36 1.76 -15.82 16.14
CA SER A 36 0.88 -15.13 17.11
C SER A 36 0.48 -13.70 16.72
N GLN A 37 0.43 -13.39 15.42
CA GLN A 37 0.10 -12.06 14.88
C GLN A 37 -1.41 -11.84 14.73
N THR A 38 -2.16 -12.04 15.83
CA THR A 38 -3.63 -11.96 15.83
C THR A 38 -4.15 -10.55 15.51
N ASP A 39 -3.51 -9.52 16.04
CA ASP A 39 -3.92 -8.12 15.82
C ASP A 39 -3.64 -7.68 14.38
N LEU A 40 -2.50 -8.08 13.83
CA LEU A 40 -2.17 -7.83 12.43
C LEU A 40 -3.17 -8.49 11.49
N LEU A 41 -3.54 -9.75 11.76
CA LEU A 41 -4.58 -10.44 10.99
C LEU A 41 -5.93 -9.73 11.09
N ALA A 42 -6.31 -9.23 12.28
CA ALA A 42 -7.53 -8.45 12.44
C ALA A 42 -7.50 -7.15 11.62
N ASP A 43 -6.37 -6.44 11.60
CA ASP A 43 -6.18 -5.26 10.77
C ASP A 43 -6.22 -5.57 9.27
N MET A 44 -5.56 -6.65 8.84
CA MET A 44 -5.57 -7.07 7.44
C MET A 44 -6.99 -7.44 6.98
N ASN A 45 -7.75 -8.17 7.80
CA ASN A 45 -9.15 -8.48 7.53
C ASN A 45 -10.05 -7.23 7.50
N LYS A 46 -9.66 -6.13 8.15
CA LYS A 46 -10.42 -4.89 8.15
C LYS A 46 -10.03 -3.96 7.00
N TYR A 47 -8.75 -3.87 6.70
CA TYR A 47 -8.20 -2.81 5.85
C TYR A 47 -7.55 -3.30 4.55
N TRP A 48 -7.15 -4.57 4.45
CA TRP A 48 -6.44 -5.10 3.28
C TRP A 48 -7.25 -6.19 2.56
N LEU A 49 -8.42 -5.79 2.09
CA LEU A 49 -9.42 -6.69 1.52
C LEU A 49 -9.33 -6.77 -0.02
N PRO A 50 -9.61 -7.95 -0.60
CA PRO A 50 -9.64 -8.12 -2.04
C PRO A 50 -10.87 -7.44 -2.66
N ASN A 51 -10.73 -7.00 -3.90
CA ASN A 51 -11.90 -6.60 -4.70
C ASN A 51 -12.68 -7.81 -5.24
N ARG A 52 -12.03 -8.97 -5.35
CA ARG A 52 -12.55 -10.27 -5.82
C ARG A 52 -11.67 -11.39 -5.28
N GLY A 53 -12.24 -12.56 -5.02
CA GLY A 53 -11.51 -13.71 -4.48
C GLY A 53 -11.45 -13.70 -2.95
N SER A 54 -10.66 -14.62 -2.38
CA SER A 54 -10.47 -14.73 -0.93
C SER A 54 -9.37 -13.78 -0.44
N ALA A 55 -9.43 -13.39 0.84
CA ALA A 55 -8.39 -12.57 1.46
C ALA A 55 -7.02 -13.27 1.42
N GLU A 56 -7.00 -14.59 1.71
CA GLU A 56 -5.80 -15.42 1.63
C GLU A 56 -5.11 -15.35 0.25
N SER A 57 -5.83 -15.68 -0.83
CA SER A 57 -5.26 -15.63 -2.19
C SER A 57 -4.75 -14.24 -2.59
N PHE A 58 -5.34 -13.20 -2.02
CA PHE A 58 -4.92 -11.83 -2.25
C PHE A 58 -3.66 -11.46 -1.48
N TRP A 59 -3.53 -11.87 -0.22
CA TRP A 59 -2.30 -11.69 0.55
C TRP A 59 -1.15 -12.53 -0.02
N GLU A 60 -1.42 -13.76 -0.45
CA GLU A 60 -0.45 -14.57 -1.21
C GLU A 60 0.02 -13.82 -2.46
N HIS A 61 -0.90 -13.20 -3.22
CA HIS A 61 -0.55 -12.42 -4.41
C HIS A 61 0.38 -11.27 -4.06
N GLU A 62 0.05 -10.47 -3.06
CA GLU A 62 0.84 -9.29 -2.67
C GLU A 62 2.22 -9.71 -2.14
N MET A 63 2.30 -10.74 -1.28
CA MET A 63 3.59 -11.24 -0.78
C MET A 63 4.44 -11.84 -1.90
N ASN A 64 3.89 -12.78 -2.68
CA ASN A 64 4.66 -13.50 -3.70
C ASN A 64 5.06 -12.61 -4.87
N LYS A 65 4.25 -11.60 -5.21
CA LYS A 65 4.54 -10.69 -6.33
C LYS A 65 5.45 -9.55 -5.93
N HIS A 66 5.25 -8.99 -4.73
CA HIS A 66 5.91 -7.75 -4.32
C HIS A 66 6.86 -7.94 -3.14
N GLY A 67 6.47 -8.67 -2.10
CA GLY A 67 7.33 -8.95 -0.94
C GLY A 67 8.61 -9.69 -1.31
N THR A 68 8.53 -10.66 -2.23
CA THR A 68 9.69 -11.41 -2.75
C THR A 68 10.73 -10.54 -3.47
N CYS A 69 10.39 -9.30 -3.83
CA CYS A 69 11.27 -8.35 -4.48
C CYS A 69 11.90 -7.33 -3.52
N VAL A 70 11.66 -7.45 -2.21
CA VAL A 70 12.32 -6.62 -1.20
C VAL A 70 13.58 -7.34 -0.74
N ASN A 71 14.73 -6.91 -1.20
CA ASN A 71 16.01 -7.57 -0.89
C ASN A 71 16.34 -7.62 0.61
N THR A 72 15.96 -6.60 1.38
CA THR A 72 16.24 -6.57 2.83
C THR A 72 15.36 -7.52 3.65
N LEU A 73 14.33 -8.12 3.02
CA LEU A 73 13.52 -9.19 3.60
C LEU A 73 14.12 -10.58 3.34
N ALA A 74 15.25 -10.69 2.64
CA ALA A 74 15.89 -11.98 2.44
C ALA A 74 16.24 -12.63 3.80
N PRO A 75 16.09 -13.97 3.95
CA PRO A 75 16.42 -14.67 5.20
C PRO A 75 17.82 -14.37 5.74
N SER A 76 18.79 -14.15 4.84
CA SER A 76 20.17 -13.79 5.22
C SER A 76 20.29 -12.44 5.94
N CYS A 77 19.27 -11.58 5.88
CA CYS A 77 19.22 -10.30 6.57
C CYS A 77 18.70 -10.39 8.02
N TYR A 78 18.25 -11.57 8.47
CA TYR A 78 17.72 -11.81 9.81
C TYR A 78 18.77 -12.42 10.77
N GLY A 79 19.88 -12.92 10.25
CA GLY A 79 20.94 -13.57 11.05
C GLY A 79 20.48 -14.88 11.68
N ASP A 80 21.13 -15.29 12.77
CA ASP A 80 20.94 -16.61 13.40
C ASP A 80 19.55 -16.80 14.04
N GLY A 81 18.80 -15.71 14.24
CA GLY A 81 17.46 -15.73 14.85
C GLY A 81 16.32 -15.88 13.85
N TYR A 82 16.62 -16.11 12.57
CA TYR A 82 15.60 -16.25 11.53
C TYR A 82 14.68 -17.44 11.76
N GLU A 83 13.38 -17.18 11.83
CA GLU A 83 12.34 -18.19 11.70
C GLU A 83 11.62 -18.07 10.35
N ALA A 84 11.30 -19.21 9.74
CA ALA A 84 10.63 -19.23 8.45
C ALA A 84 9.27 -18.52 8.54
N GLY A 85 9.12 -17.43 7.80
CA GLY A 85 7.92 -16.60 7.83
C GLY A 85 8.10 -15.24 8.52
N ASP A 86 9.24 -14.97 9.15
CA ASP A 86 9.56 -13.66 9.73
C ASP A 86 9.41 -12.53 8.69
N GLU A 87 9.86 -12.78 7.47
CA GLU A 87 9.76 -11.82 6.38
C GLU A 87 8.32 -11.55 5.95
N VAL A 88 7.42 -12.53 6.12
CA VAL A 88 5.99 -12.37 5.88
C VAL A 88 5.39 -11.49 6.96
N VAL A 89 5.71 -11.79 8.23
CA VAL A 89 5.26 -10.98 9.38
C VAL A 89 5.69 -9.52 9.21
N ASP A 90 6.95 -9.28 8.88
CA ASP A 90 7.48 -7.94 8.68
C ASP A 90 6.83 -7.24 7.49
N PHE A 91 6.72 -7.89 6.33
CA PHE A 91 6.11 -7.29 5.15
C PHE A 91 4.70 -6.75 5.45
N PHE A 92 3.85 -7.59 6.06
CA PHE A 92 2.47 -7.20 6.39
C PHE A 92 2.41 -6.18 7.53
N THR A 93 3.24 -6.33 8.57
CA THR A 93 3.32 -5.38 9.69
C THR A 93 3.68 -3.98 9.20
N ARG A 94 4.73 -3.88 8.38
CA ARG A 94 5.21 -2.59 7.86
C ARG A 94 4.19 -1.93 6.93
N ALA A 95 3.54 -2.71 6.07
CA ALA A 95 2.49 -2.21 5.19
C ALA A 95 1.27 -1.68 5.97
N VAL A 96 0.78 -2.44 6.96
CA VAL A 96 -0.37 -2.04 7.80
C VAL A 96 -0.03 -0.84 8.67
N GLY A 97 1.15 -0.84 9.28
CA GLY A 97 1.65 0.29 10.08
C GLY A 97 1.69 1.58 9.27
N LEU A 98 2.35 1.56 8.11
CA LEU A 98 2.44 2.71 7.22
C LEU A 98 1.05 3.17 6.73
N PHE A 99 0.14 2.24 6.41
CA PHE A 99 -1.22 2.60 6.02
C PHE A 99 -1.99 3.35 7.12
N LYS A 100 -1.83 2.97 8.39
CA LYS A 100 -2.50 3.63 9.52
C LYS A 100 -2.01 5.07 9.73
N GLU A 101 -0.75 5.36 9.40
CA GLU A 101 -0.21 6.72 9.42
C GLU A 101 -0.73 7.58 8.26
N LEU A 102 -1.07 6.95 7.13
CA LEU A 102 -1.53 7.61 5.91
C LEU A 102 -3.06 7.70 5.83
N ASP A 103 -3.69 8.35 6.82
CA ASP A 103 -5.16 8.52 6.88
C ASP A 103 -5.70 9.45 5.77
N THR A 104 -5.73 8.89 4.57
CA THR A 104 -6.09 9.53 3.30
C THR A 104 -7.53 10.01 3.33
N TYR A 105 -8.42 9.30 4.03
CA TYR A 105 -9.81 9.72 4.11
C TYR A 105 -9.93 11.01 4.92
N LYS A 106 -9.31 11.08 6.11
CA LYS A 106 -9.35 12.29 6.93
C LYS A 106 -8.67 13.48 6.27
N ALA A 107 -7.58 13.25 5.55
CA ALA A 107 -6.90 14.30 4.80
C ALA A 107 -7.82 14.94 3.73
N LEU A 108 -8.55 14.10 2.98
CA LEU A 108 -9.54 14.57 2.01
C LEU A 108 -10.72 15.27 2.69
N GLU A 109 -11.26 14.67 3.75
CA GLU A 109 -12.39 15.21 4.52
C GLU A 109 -12.08 16.60 5.10
N LYS A 110 -10.89 16.78 5.68
CA LYS A 110 -10.42 18.09 6.20
C LYS A 110 -10.35 19.17 5.11
N ALA A 111 -10.12 18.77 3.85
CA ALA A 111 -10.14 19.65 2.70
C ALA A 111 -11.54 19.82 2.06
N GLY A 112 -12.59 19.29 2.68
CA GLY A 112 -13.96 19.31 2.14
C GLY A 112 -14.19 18.34 0.98
N ILE A 113 -13.27 17.39 0.76
CA ILE A 113 -13.34 16.37 -0.28
C ILE A 113 -13.91 15.10 0.33
N VAL A 114 -15.24 15.00 0.33
CA VAL A 114 -15.97 13.86 0.91
C VAL A 114 -16.64 13.03 -0.18
N PRO A 115 -16.94 11.75 0.07
CA PRO A 115 -17.67 10.95 -0.89
C PRO A 115 -19.06 11.55 -1.22
N SER A 116 -19.37 11.70 -2.51
CA SER A 116 -20.62 12.30 -3.00
C SER A 116 -21.04 11.71 -4.34
N TYR A 117 -22.36 11.57 -4.56
CA TYR A 117 -22.92 11.20 -5.87
C TYR A 117 -23.04 12.38 -6.84
N ARG A 118 -22.93 13.62 -6.33
CA ARG A 118 -23.14 14.86 -7.12
C ARG A 118 -21.88 15.69 -7.27
N ALA A 119 -21.11 15.83 -6.19
CA ALA A 119 -19.91 16.65 -6.21
C ALA A 119 -18.84 16.03 -7.11
N THR A 120 -18.04 16.91 -7.71
CA THR A 120 -16.82 16.51 -8.41
C THR A 120 -15.68 17.41 -7.97
N TYR A 121 -14.47 16.90 -8.11
CA TYR A 121 -13.26 17.54 -7.64
C TYR A 121 -12.27 17.72 -8.79
N THR A 122 -11.36 18.67 -8.61
CA THR A 122 -10.19 18.81 -9.50
C THR A 122 -9.05 17.95 -8.98
N GLU A 123 -8.19 17.53 -9.91
CA GLU A 123 -6.98 16.78 -9.59
C GLU A 123 -6.10 17.56 -8.59
N SER A 124 -5.90 18.86 -8.84
CA SER A 124 -5.13 19.75 -7.95
C SER A 124 -5.70 19.87 -6.54
N GLN A 125 -7.02 19.87 -6.37
CA GLN A 125 -7.63 19.89 -5.03
C GLN A 125 -7.31 18.63 -4.23
N ILE A 126 -7.44 17.47 -4.87
CA ILE A 126 -7.12 16.17 -4.27
C ILE A 126 -5.62 16.11 -3.98
N GLN A 127 -4.78 16.52 -4.94
CA GLN A 127 -3.33 16.51 -4.80
C GLN A 127 -2.86 17.38 -3.64
N ALA A 128 -3.39 18.60 -3.50
CA ALA A 128 -3.06 19.49 -2.40
C ALA A 128 -3.45 18.91 -1.03
N ALA A 129 -4.64 18.33 -0.91
CA ALA A 129 -5.12 17.71 0.32
C ALA A 129 -4.24 16.55 0.78
N LEU A 130 -3.77 15.73 -0.16
CA LEU A 130 -2.97 14.54 0.14
C LEU A 130 -1.48 14.85 0.31
N THR A 131 -0.97 15.88 -0.37
CA THR A 131 0.40 16.37 -0.16
C THR A 131 0.60 16.84 1.28
N ALA A 132 -0.45 17.36 1.94
CA ALA A 132 -0.39 17.77 3.35
C ALA A 132 -0.17 16.60 4.33
N VAL A 133 -0.32 15.34 3.90
CA VAL A 133 -0.11 14.16 4.76
C VAL A 133 1.37 13.88 4.95
N THR A 134 2.16 13.93 3.88
CA THR A 134 3.58 13.52 3.89
C THR A 134 4.54 14.61 3.42
N GLY A 135 4.02 15.76 2.97
CA GLY A 135 4.79 16.83 2.34
C GLY A 135 5.23 16.51 0.90
N LYS A 136 4.75 15.41 0.31
CA LYS A 136 5.12 14.97 -1.04
C LYS A 136 3.89 14.68 -1.89
N GLU A 137 4.05 14.88 -3.19
CA GLU A 137 3.02 14.53 -4.14
C GLU A 137 2.73 13.02 -4.13
N VAL A 138 1.53 12.68 -4.54
CA VAL A 138 1.02 11.30 -4.60
C VAL A 138 0.61 11.01 -6.02
N VAL A 139 0.60 9.74 -6.40
CA VAL A 139 0.04 9.36 -7.70
C VAL A 139 -1.46 9.14 -7.53
N LEU A 140 -2.27 9.85 -8.32
CA LEU A 140 -3.73 9.73 -8.32
C LEU A 140 -4.20 8.79 -9.43
N GLY A 141 -4.77 7.65 -9.04
CA GLY A 141 -5.34 6.66 -9.94
C GLY A 141 -6.86 6.81 -10.04
N CYS A 142 -7.37 7.12 -11.23
CA CYS A 142 -8.79 7.12 -11.52
C CYS A 142 -9.19 6.00 -12.46
N ARG A 143 -10.43 5.54 -12.30
CA ARG A 143 -11.09 4.60 -13.22
C ARG A 143 -12.45 5.16 -13.63
N TYR A 144 -12.66 5.36 -14.94
CA TYR A 144 -13.87 6.01 -15.49
C TYR A 144 -14.19 7.37 -14.82
N GLY A 145 -13.15 8.19 -14.60
CA GLY A 145 -13.27 9.49 -13.94
C GLY A 145 -13.56 9.43 -12.43
N ARG A 146 -13.52 8.25 -11.81
CA ARG A 146 -13.73 8.07 -10.37
C ARG A 146 -12.39 7.86 -9.68
N LEU A 147 -12.14 8.56 -8.57
CA LEU A 147 -10.99 8.31 -7.72
C LEU A 147 -11.02 6.85 -7.25
N ASN A 148 -9.94 6.11 -7.51
CA ASN A 148 -9.87 4.67 -7.29
C ASN A 148 -8.64 4.26 -6.47
N GLN A 149 -7.50 4.92 -6.69
CA GLN A 149 -6.23 4.62 -6.03
C GLN A 149 -5.48 5.92 -5.71
N VAL A 150 -4.71 5.86 -4.62
CA VAL A 150 -3.74 6.87 -4.23
C VAL A 150 -2.47 6.11 -3.89
N TRP A 151 -1.34 6.50 -4.46
CA TRP A 151 -0.05 5.92 -4.13
C TRP A 151 0.85 6.97 -3.50
N TYR A 152 1.29 6.69 -2.27
CA TYR A 152 2.33 7.44 -1.57
C TYR A 152 3.68 6.75 -1.83
N SER A 153 4.73 7.55 -2.03
CA SER A 153 6.06 7.04 -2.31
C SER A 153 7.01 7.33 -1.16
N PHE A 154 7.83 6.34 -0.82
CA PHE A 154 8.83 6.44 0.24
C PHE A 154 10.15 5.83 -0.24
N ASN A 155 11.25 6.45 0.16
CA ASN A 155 12.52 5.76 0.28
C ASN A 155 12.57 5.09 1.66
N VAL A 156 13.37 4.05 1.82
CA VAL A 156 13.62 3.42 3.12
C VAL A 156 15.05 3.67 3.53
N LYS A 157 15.25 4.27 4.71
CA LYS A 157 16.56 4.41 5.33
C LYS A 157 16.78 3.23 6.27
N GLY A 158 17.64 2.30 5.86
CA GLY A 158 17.85 1.01 6.54
C GLY A 158 17.12 -0.11 5.81
N SER A 159 16.72 -1.15 6.57
CA SER A 159 15.97 -2.28 6.04
C SER A 159 14.46 -2.05 6.09
N LEU A 160 13.65 -2.82 5.37
CA LEU A 160 12.20 -2.69 5.42
C LEU A 160 11.64 -2.90 6.83
N GLN A 161 12.13 -3.94 7.52
CA GLN A 161 11.65 -4.39 8.82
C GLN A 161 11.91 -3.38 9.94
N LEU A 162 13.06 -2.70 9.93
CA LEU A 162 13.49 -1.83 11.03
C LEU A 162 13.73 -0.37 10.62
N GLY A 163 13.83 -0.10 9.33
CA GLY A 163 14.19 1.22 8.81
C GLY A 163 13.08 2.25 8.89
N GLU A 164 13.42 3.46 8.45
CA GLU A 164 12.54 4.62 8.44
C GLU A 164 12.00 4.86 7.03
N PHE A 165 10.69 5.06 6.90
CA PHE A 165 10.07 5.51 5.66
C PHE A 165 10.24 7.02 5.49
N VAL A 166 10.99 7.43 4.48
CA VAL A 166 11.22 8.83 4.15
C VAL A 166 10.39 9.18 2.92
N ALA A 167 9.36 10.02 3.09
CA ALA A 167 8.46 10.40 2.02
C ALA A 167 9.23 11.03 0.84
N THR A 168 8.92 10.61 -0.38
CA THR A 168 9.53 11.11 -1.61
C THR A 168 8.49 11.38 -2.68
N THR A 169 8.87 12.15 -3.70
CA THR A 169 8.06 12.28 -4.91
C THR A 169 8.10 10.95 -5.70
N PRO A 170 7.00 10.56 -6.37
CA PRO A 170 6.95 9.34 -7.16
C PRO A 170 8.05 9.30 -8.25
N ALA A 171 8.69 8.14 -8.40
CA ALA A 171 9.71 7.92 -9.42
C ALA A 171 9.11 7.55 -10.78
N GLY A 172 9.82 7.91 -11.85
CA GLY A 172 9.53 7.45 -13.21
C GLY A 172 8.24 7.98 -13.86
N LYS A 173 7.91 7.43 -15.04
CA LYS A 173 6.68 7.78 -15.79
C LYS A 173 5.40 7.37 -15.04
N SER A 174 5.51 6.45 -14.09
CA SER A 174 4.49 6.01 -13.15
C SER A 174 3.93 7.16 -12.31
N GLY A 175 4.68 8.26 -12.15
CA GLY A 175 4.29 9.43 -11.37
C GLY A 175 3.14 10.26 -11.95
N ARG A 176 2.70 10.05 -13.20
CA ARG A 176 1.71 10.94 -13.86
C ARG A 176 0.25 10.71 -13.45
N GLY A 177 -0.06 9.58 -12.79
CA GLY A 177 -1.44 9.22 -12.45
C GLY A 177 -2.34 9.01 -13.67
N THR A 178 -3.61 8.69 -13.41
CA THR A 178 -4.63 8.47 -14.47
C THR A 178 -5.88 9.34 -14.28
N CYS A 179 -5.87 10.24 -13.31
CA CYS A 179 -6.99 11.13 -13.04
C CYS A 179 -7.09 12.28 -14.05
N PRO A 180 -8.30 12.63 -14.53
CA PRO A 180 -8.50 13.82 -15.33
C PRO A 180 -8.29 15.09 -14.49
N ARG A 181 -7.91 16.20 -15.11
CA ARG A 181 -7.67 17.47 -14.39
C ARG A 181 -8.88 17.99 -13.61
N LYS A 182 -10.09 17.72 -14.09
CA LYS A 182 -11.37 18.17 -13.49
C LYS A 182 -12.43 17.07 -13.60
N GLY A 183 -13.49 17.21 -12.82
CA GLY A 183 -14.66 16.31 -12.89
C GLY A 183 -14.43 14.96 -12.23
N ILE A 184 -13.43 14.83 -11.35
CA ILE A 184 -13.15 13.59 -10.62
C ILE A 184 -14.29 13.32 -9.65
N LYS A 185 -14.86 12.12 -9.73
CA LYS A 185 -15.90 11.64 -8.82
C LYS A 185 -15.26 10.91 -7.66
N TYR A 186 -15.56 11.30 -6.43
CA TYR A 186 -15.27 10.51 -5.25
C TYR A 186 -16.58 9.95 -4.71
N LEU A 187 -16.89 8.69 -5.02
CA LEU A 187 -18.21 8.10 -4.73
C LEU A 187 -18.25 7.49 -3.33
N PRO A 188 -19.40 7.54 -2.62
CA PRO A 188 -19.60 6.78 -1.40
C PRO A 188 -19.37 5.29 -1.62
N LYS A 189 -18.78 4.62 -0.62
CA LYS A 189 -18.75 3.16 -0.61
C LYS A 189 -20.21 2.68 -0.61
N LYS A 190 -20.54 1.71 -1.47
CA LYS A 190 -21.80 0.98 -1.31
C LYS A 190 -21.72 0.25 0.03
N GLY A 191 -22.65 0.54 0.94
CA GLY A 191 -22.85 -0.31 2.09
C GLY A 191 -23.16 -1.71 1.57
N TYR A 192 -22.42 -2.69 2.07
CA TYR A 192 -22.77 -4.10 1.93
C TYR A 192 -23.55 -4.51 3.16
#